data_AF-U9W5F7-F1
#
_entry.id   AF-U9W5F7-F1
#
_cell.length_a   1.000
_cell.length_b   1.000
_cell.length_c   1.000
_cell.angle_alpha   90.00
_cell.angle_beta   90.00
_cell.angle_gamma   90.00
#
_symmetry.space_group_name_H-M   'P 1'
#
loop_
_entity.id
_entity.type
_entity.pdbx_description
1 polymer ?
#
loop_
_entity_poly.entity_id
_entity_poly.type
_entity_poly.pdbx_seq_one_letter_code
_entity_poly.pdbx_strand_id
1 'polypeptide(L)'
;MPTTIELQTAAPSAFRDVPAPVVLPAILATTSPFQPDKVRHLVFGTTAAVQFTIKDLHRRGYAEPNDWSQPLPTGRPGEVMAILTKRIEPEPQMS
;
A
#
# COMPACT_ATOMS: atom_id res chain seq x y z
N MET A 1 -7.00 0.86 -81.81
CA MET A 1 -7.44 -0.27 -80.96
C MET A 1 -7.91 0.32 -79.64
N PRO A 2 -9.19 0.15 -79.26
CA PRO A 2 -9.82 0.79 -78.10
C PRO A 2 -9.39 0.08 -76.79
N THR A 3 -9.50 0.71 -75.62
CA THR A 3 -10.59 0.47 -74.64
C THR A 3 -10.34 1.42 -73.45
N THR A 4 -11.14 2.46 -73.28
CA THR A 4 -12.33 2.54 -72.38
C THR A 4 -11.98 2.49 -70.89
N ILE A 5 -12.08 3.66 -70.24
CA ILE A 5 -12.29 3.83 -68.81
C ILE A 5 -13.71 4.38 -68.66
N GLU A 6 -14.56 3.73 -67.86
CA GLU A 6 -15.63 4.40 -67.10
C GLU A 6 -16.23 3.44 -66.06
N LEU A 7 -16.63 4.05 -64.95
CA LEU A 7 -16.97 3.46 -63.67
C LEU A 7 -18.26 2.62 -63.66
N GLN A 8 -18.40 1.82 -62.59
CA GLN A 8 -19.53 1.86 -61.65
C GLN A 8 -20.07 0.46 -61.33
N THR A 9 -20.00 0.08 -60.05
CA THR A 9 -21.18 -0.31 -59.23
C THR A 9 -20.70 -1.01 -57.97
N ALA A 10 -20.83 -0.28 -56.87
CA ALA A 10 -20.80 -0.85 -55.54
C ALA A 10 -22.07 -1.70 -55.32
N ALA A 11 -21.89 -2.89 -54.77
CA ALA A 11 -22.90 -3.53 -53.95
C ALA A 11 -22.21 -3.94 -52.64
N PRO A 12 -22.81 -3.63 -51.47
CA PRO A 12 -22.14 -3.77 -50.19
C PRO A 12 -22.02 -5.26 -49.86
N SER A 13 -20.78 -5.74 -49.75
CA SER A 13 -20.55 -6.96 -48.99
C SER A 13 -20.86 -6.64 -47.54
N ALA A 14 -22.09 -6.99 -47.15
CA ALA A 14 -22.54 -7.04 -45.78
C ALA A 14 -21.71 -8.10 -45.04
N PHE A 15 -20.49 -7.72 -44.64
CA PHE A 15 -19.78 -8.45 -43.61
C PHE A 15 -20.18 -7.78 -42.30
N ARG A 16 -21.10 -8.45 -41.62
CA ARG A 16 -21.56 -8.14 -40.28
C ARG A 16 -20.35 -7.70 -39.44
N ASP A 17 -20.38 -6.48 -38.95
CA ASP A 17 -19.67 -6.13 -37.73
C ASP A 17 -20.21 -7.07 -36.65
N VAL A 18 -19.52 -8.19 -36.47
CA VAL A 18 -19.60 -8.94 -35.24
C VAL A 18 -18.83 -8.08 -34.26
N PRO A 19 -19.47 -7.40 -33.29
CA PRO A 19 -18.69 -6.78 -32.23
C PRO A 19 -17.92 -7.91 -31.57
N ALA A 20 -16.59 -7.83 -31.61
CA ALA A 20 -15.73 -8.73 -30.88
C ALA A 20 -16.27 -8.82 -29.44
N PRO A 21 -16.33 -10.02 -28.83
CA PRO A 21 -16.67 -10.10 -27.42
C PRO A 21 -15.67 -9.20 -26.71
N VAL A 22 -16.18 -8.16 -26.04
CA VAL A 22 -15.38 -7.34 -25.14
C VAL A 22 -14.95 -8.30 -24.04
N VAL A 23 -13.78 -8.91 -24.22
CA VAL A 23 -13.11 -9.68 -23.17
C VAL A 23 -12.68 -8.61 -22.18
N LEU A 24 -13.55 -8.32 -21.22
CA LEU A 24 -13.19 -7.58 -20.04
C LEU A 24 -11.92 -8.23 -19.49
N PRO A 25 -10.82 -7.50 -19.28
CA PRO A 25 -9.69 -8.08 -18.60
C PRO A 25 -10.23 -8.57 -17.26
N ALA A 26 -10.15 -9.87 -17.03
CA ALA A 26 -10.29 -10.40 -15.69
C ALA A 26 -9.35 -9.55 -14.85
N ILE A 27 -9.92 -8.77 -13.93
CA ILE A 27 -9.14 -8.04 -12.95
C ILE A 27 -8.42 -9.16 -12.23
N LEU A 28 -7.17 -9.41 -12.63
CA LEU A 28 -6.28 -10.25 -11.88
C LEU A 28 -6.32 -9.60 -10.52
N ALA A 29 -7.00 -10.23 -9.57
CA ALA A 29 -6.87 -9.88 -8.19
C ALA A 29 -5.38 -10.02 -7.94
N THR A 30 -4.66 -8.91 -8.08
CA THR A 30 -3.35 -8.77 -7.54
C THR A 30 -3.62 -8.96 -6.07
N THR A 31 -3.39 -10.18 -5.60
CA THR A 31 -3.04 -10.43 -4.22
C THR A 31 -1.84 -9.53 -3.99
N SER A 32 -2.11 -8.27 -3.66
CA SER A 32 -1.12 -7.36 -3.14
C SER A 32 -0.49 -8.16 -2.02
N PRO A 33 0.82 -8.46 -2.08
CA PRO A 33 1.47 -9.18 -0.99
C PRO A 33 1.12 -8.38 0.25
N PHE A 34 0.38 -9.00 1.18
CA PHE A 34 -0.23 -8.35 2.33
C PHE A 34 0.85 -7.46 2.94
N GLN A 35 0.77 -6.15 2.72
CA GLN A 35 1.84 -5.27 3.17
C GLN A 35 1.72 -5.28 4.69
N PRO A 36 2.74 -5.76 5.42
CA PRO A 36 2.62 -5.87 6.87
C PRO A 36 2.30 -4.48 7.41
N ASP A 37 1.17 -4.36 8.07
CA ASP A 37 0.69 -3.08 8.56
C ASP A 37 1.74 -2.52 9.52
N LYS A 38 2.14 -1.26 9.29
CA LYS A 38 3.13 -0.59 10.13
C LYS A 38 2.39 0.14 11.24
N VAL A 39 2.47 -0.38 12.46
CA VAL A 39 1.96 0.29 13.65
C VAL A 39 3.05 1.17 14.25
N ARG A 40 2.68 2.40 14.61
CA ARG A 40 3.56 3.33 15.33
C ARG A 40 3.06 3.53 16.76
N HIS A 41 3.92 3.28 17.73
CA HIS A 41 3.67 3.60 19.14
C HIS A 41 4.37 4.92 19.46
N LEU A 42 3.62 5.83 20.06
CA LEU A 42 4.08 7.16 20.44
C LEU A 42 4.03 7.26 21.97
N VAL A 43 5.17 7.58 22.57
CA VAL A 43 5.27 7.76 24.02
C VAL A 43 5.69 9.20 24.29
N PHE A 44 4.92 9.90 25.12
CA PHE A 44 5.13 11.31 25.49
C PHE A 44 5.39 11.44 26.99
N GLY A 45 6.21 12.40 27.37
CA GLY A 45 6.43 12.75 28.77
C GLY A 45 7.75 13.45 28.99
N THR A 46 8.20 13.52 30.23
CA THR A 46 9.55 14.03 30.52
C THR A 46 10.61 13.08 29.98
N THR A 47 11.83 13.58 29.73
CA THR A 47 12.94 12.75 29.25
C THR A 47 13.18 11.53 30.14
N ALA A 48 13.12 11.72 31.45
CA ALA A 48 13.28 10.63 32.41
C ALA A 48 12.14 9.60 32.33
N ALA A 49 10.89 10.07 32.23
CA ALA A 49 9.73 9.19 32.12
C ALA A 49 9.76 8.35 30.83
N VAL A 50 10.07 8.98 29.68
CA VAL A 50 10.17 8.27 28.40
C VAL A 50 11.28 7.21 28.43
N GLN A 51 12.46 7.56 28.96
CA GLN A 51 13.57 6.60 29.10
C GLN A 51 13.24 5.44 30.05
N PHE A 52 12.56 5.72 31.17
CA PHE A 52 12.14 4.68 32.09
C PHE A 52 11.13 3.72 31.44
N THR A 53 10.13 4.27 30.74
CA THR A 53 9.12 3.47 30.03
C THR A 53 9.74 2.57 28.97
N ILE A 54 10.69 3.08 28.16
CA ILE A 54 11.39 2.26 27.16
C ILE A 54 12.14 1.10 27.82
N LYS A 55 12.84 1.35 28.94
CA LYS A 55 13.54 0.30 29.69
C LYS A 55 12.59 -0.73 30.30
N ASP A 56 11.44 -0.29 30.81
CA ASP A 56 10.42 -1.18 31.36
C ASP A 56 9.79 -2.06 30.27
N LEU A 57 9.46 -1.47 29.11
CA LEU A 57 8.94 -2.21 27.94
C LEU A 57 9.95 -3.23 27.42
N HIS A 58 11.24 -2.89 27.40
CA HIS A 58 12.30 -3.84 27.07
C HIS A 58 12.37 -4.99 28.07
N ARG A 59 12.31 -4.71 29.38
CA ARG A 59 12.30 -5.77 30.42
C ARG A 59 11.11 -6.73 30.25
N ARG A 60 9.98 -6.24 29.73
CA ARG A 60 8.79 -7.05 29.43
C ARG A 60 8.88 -7.79 28.10
N GLY A 61 9.97 -7.65 27.35
CA GLY A 61 10.14 -8.26 26.02
C GLY A 61 9.29 -7.59 24.93
N TYR A 62 8.75 -6.39 25.18
CA TYR A 62 7.86 -5.74 24.23
C TYR A 62 8.61 -5.15 23.03
N ALA A 63 9.73 -4.46 23.26
CA ALA A 63 10.57 -3.86 22.22
C ALA A 63 11.99 -3.62 22.72
N GLU A 64 12.98 -3.67 21.83
CA GLU A 64 14.35 -3.32 22.18
C GLU A 64 14.50 -1.81 22.35
N PRO A 65 15.35 -1.29 23.26
CA PRO A 65 15.56 0.14 23.43
C PRO A 65 16.03 0.83 22.15
N ASN A 66 16.77 0.10 21.30
CA ASN A 66 17.30 0.59 20.03
C ASN A 66 16.25 0.65 18.90
N ASP A 67 15.08 0.01 19.08
CA ASP A 67 13.98 0.08 18.11
C ASP A 67 13.23 1.42 18.18
N TRP A 68 13.42 2.17 19.27
CA TRP A 68 12.82 3.48 19.48
C TRP A 68 13.65 4.58 18.81
N SER A 69 12.97 5.61 18.31
CA SER A 69 13.63 6.85 17.91
C SER A 69 14.32 7.51 19.10
N GLN A 70 15.31 8.35 18.81
CA GLN A 70 15.82 9.28 19.82
C GLN A 70 14.66 10.16 20.35
N PRO A 71 14.70 10.58 21.63
CA PRO A 71 13.68 11.49 22.17
C PRO A 71 13.64 12.81 21.39
N LEU A 72 12.48 13.11 20.82
CA LEU A 72 12.22 14.30 20.02
C LEU A 72 11.48 15.36 20.87
N PRO A 73 11.85 16.64 20.82
CA PRO A 73 11.09 17.69 21.50
C PRO A 73 9.71 17.88 20.84
N THR A 74 8.67 18.08 21.65
CA THR A 74 7.28 18.19 21.16
C THR A 74 6.77 19.63 21.05
N GLY A 75 7.64 20.60 21.35
CA GLY A 75 7.29 22.02 21.44
C GLY A 75 6.76 22.45 22.81
N ARG A 76 6.48 21.50 23.72
CA ARG A 76 6.17 21.78 25.12
C ARG A 76 7.44 21.75 25.97
N PRO A 77 7.69 22.77 26.83
CA PRO A 77 8.86 22.77 27.69
C PRO A 77 8.91 21.54 28.60
N GLY A 78 10.03 20.82 28.57
CA GLY A 78 10.24 19.63 29.40
C GLY A 78 9.54 18.36 28.92
N GLU A 79 8.90 18.37 27.74
CA GLU A 79 8.26 17.20 27.14
C GLU A 79 9.04 16.72 25.91
N VAL A 80 9.22 15.41 25.83
CA VAL A 80 9.81 14.71 24.70
C VAL A 80 8.90 13.56 24.27
N MET A 81 9.10 13.11 23.04
CA MET A 81 8.40 12.00 22.43
C MET A 81 9.39 10.98 21.88
N ALA A 82 9.08 9.69 22.02
CA ALA A 82 9.76 8.62 21.33
C ALA A 82 8.77 7.83 20.45
N ILE A 83 9.27 7.37 19.31
CA ILE A 83 8.47 6.66 18.29
C ILE A 83 9.04 5.27 18.10
N LEU A 84 8.19 4.24 18.22
CA LEU A 84 8.51 2.87 17.85
C LEU A 84 7.66 2.48 16.64
N THR A 85 8.31 2.02 15.56
CA THR A 85 7.61 1.49 14.38
C THR A 85 7.75 -0.02 14.34
N LYS A 86 6.64 -0.76 14.47
CA LYS A 86 6.62 -2.21 14.34
C LYS A 86 5.75 -2.65 13.18
N ARG A 87 6.18 -3.70 12.49
CA ARG A 87 5.37 -4.42 11.51
C ARG A 87 4.52 -5.41 12.28
N ILE A 88 3.20 -5.35 12.11
CA ILE A 88 2.31 -6.41 12.54
C ILE A 88 2.03 -7.27 11.32
N GLU A 89 2.25 -8.57 11.47
CA GLU A 89 1.68 -9.54 10.57
C GLU A 89 0.31 -9.89 11.17
N PRO A 90 -0.80 -9.52 10.52
CA PRO A 90 -2.09 -9.97 11.02
C PRO A 90 -2.10 -11.48 10.97
N GLU A 91 -2.53 -12.09 12.07
CA GLU A 91 -2.70 -13.53 12.14
C GLU A 91 -3.50 -14.00 10.92
N PRO A 92 -2.99 -14.98 10.14
CA PRO A 92 -3.70 -15.48 8.97
C PRO A 92 -5.04 -16.01 9.45
N GLN A 93 -6.10 -15.27 9.13
CA GLN A 93 -7.48 -15.65 9.42
C GLN A 93 -7.76 -16.94 8.66
N MET A 94 -7.56 -18.09 9.32
CA MET A 94 -7.97 -19.40 8.80
C MET A 94 -9.49 -19.48 8.93
N SER A 95 -10.19 -19.27 7.81
CA SER A 95 -11.63 -19.55 7.64
C SER A 95 -11.84 -20.98 7.14
#